data_AF-A0A3D0SNW1-F1
#
_entry.id   AF-A0A3D0SNW1-F1
#
_cell.length_a   1.000
_cell.length_b   1.000
_cell.length_c   1.000
_cell.angle_alpha   90.00
_cell.angle_beta   90.00
_cell.angle_gamma   90.00
#
_symmetry.space_group_name_H-M   'P 1'
#
loop_
_entity.id
_entity.type
_entity.pdbx_description
1 polymer ?
#
loop_
_entity_poly.entity_id
_entity_poly.type
_entity_poly.pdbx_seq_one_letter_code
_entity_poly.pdbx_strand_id
1 'polypeptide(L)'
;GDTLAHSGLLGVMLGIVLNMNPELGVVATCLTVAVVLVLLQRQRWLAADTLLGILAHTSLSLGLVTLAFLETVRVDLISYLFGDILAISPTDLYWIWGGAMLALAALVWLWRPLLAATVHEELAQVEGVPVFAVRLAFMLLIAIVIAVAMKVAGILLITSLLIIPAAAARRFARSPEGMAAL
;
A
#
# COMPACT_ATOMS: atom_id res chain seq x y z
N GLY A 1 -1.03 2.81 -5.07
CA GLY A 1 -1.54 1.42 -5.06
C GLY A 1 -0.56 0.51 -5.76
N ASP A 2 -0.39 0.68 -7.07
CA ASP A 2 0.38 -0.23 -7.90
C ASP A 2 1.86 -0.40 -7.49
N THR A 3 2.58 0.70 -7.26
CA THR A 3 3.96 0.68 -6.74
C THR A 3 4.11 -0.11 -5.45
N LEU A 4 3.18 0.04 -4.52
CA LEU A 4 3.22 -0.65 -3.22
C LEU A 4 2.87 -2.14 -3.36
N ALA A 5 1.96 -2.50 -4.26
CA ALA A 5 1.63 -3.91 -4.54
C ALA A 5 2.83 -4.65 -5.17
N HIS A 6 3.50 -4.03 -6.16
CA HIS A 6 4.74 -4.57 -6.75
C HIS A 6 5.88 -4.68 -5.72
N SER A 7 5.91 -3.77 -4.74
CA SER A 7 6.84 -3.82 -3.62
C SER A 7 6.54 -4.93 -2.62
N GLY A 8 5.28 -5.36 -2.54
CA GLY A 8 4.88 -6.53 -1.78
C GLY A 8 5.61 -7.79 -2.24
N LEU A 9 5.75 -8.02 -3.55
CA LEU A 9 6.49 -9.18 -4.08
C LEU A 9 7.96 -9.18 -3.63
N LEU A 10 8.63 -8.03 -3.72
CA LEU A 10 9.99 -7.87 -3.20
C LEU A 10 10.03 -8.19 -1.71
N GLY A 11 9.05 -7.73 -0.93
CA GLY A 11 8.98 -8.02 0.49
C GLY A 11 8.80 -9.50 0.83
N VAL A 12 8.02 -10.25 0.05
CA VAL A 12 7.93 -11.71 0.19
C VAL A 12 9.30 -12.34 -0.03
N MET A 13 9.99 -11.97 -1.11
CA MET A 13 11.31 -12.54 -1.43
C MET A 13 12.38 -12.19 -0.39
N LEU A 14 12.41 -10.93 0.07
CA LEU A 14 13.29 -10.50 1.14
C LEU A 14 12.99 -11.22 2.46
N GLY A 15 11.70 -11.42 2.78
CA GLY A 15 11.30 -12.20 3.95
C GLY A 15 11.87 -13.63 3.91
N ILE A 16 11.76 -14.30 2.76
CA ILE A 16 12.29 -15.65 2.56
C ILE A 16 13.82 -15.67 2.68
N VAL A 17 14.53 -14.77 1.99
CA VAL A 17 16.01 -14.70 2.04
C VAL A 17 16.52 -14.43 3.46
N LEU A 18 15.84 -13.56 4.21
CA LEU A 18 16.20 -13.20 5.58
C LEU A 18 15.75 -14.24 6.63
N ASN A 19 15.15 -15.36 6.22
CA ASN A 19 14.53 -16.35 7.11
C ASN A 19 13.52 -15.73 8.10
N MET A 20 12.84 -14.66 7.67
CA MET A 20 11.78 -13.99 8.42
C MET A 20 10.40 -14.43 7.91
N ASN A 21 9.35 -14.20 8.70
CA ASN A 21 7.99 -14.42 8.22
C ASN A 21 7.73 -13.53 6.97
N PRO A 22 7.32 -14.09 5.82
CA PRO A 22 7.06 -13.33 4.59
C PRO A 22 6.11 -12.16 4.80
N GLU A 23 5.13 -12.28 5.70
CA GLU A 23 4.19 -11.20 6.03
C GLU A 23 4.89 -9.97 6.60
N LEU A 24 5.87 -10.18 7.48
CA LEU A 24 6.67 -9.09 8.04
C LEU A 24 7.58 -8.48 6.98
N GLY A 25 8.15 -9.31 6.08
CA GLY A 25 8.95 -8.84 4.94
C GLY A 25 8.14 -7.94 4.01
N VAL A 26 6.90 -8.32 3.72
CA VAL A 26 5.94 -7.51 2.97
C VAL A 26 5.68 -6.17 3.66
N VAL A 27 5.27 -6.20 4.93
CA VAL A 27 4.93 -4.98 5.68
C VAL A 27 6.13 -4.05 5.72
N ALA A 28 7.31 -4.55 6.08
CA ALA A 28 8.53 -3.77 6.15
C ALA A 28 8.89 -3.14 4.78
N THR A 29 8.77 -3.91 3.69
CA THR A 29 9.13 -3.42 2.35
C THR A 29 8.13 -2.39 1.85
N CYS A 30 6.83 -2.64 2.00
CA CYS A 30 5.78 -1.69 1.64
C CYS A 30 5.89 -0.37 2.41
N LEU A 31 6.15 -0.44 3.73
CA LEU A 31 6.38 0.76 4.55
C LEU A 31 7.65 1.51 4.11
N THR A 32 8.74 0.78 3.87
CA THR A 32 10.01 1.38 3.39
C THR A 32 9.80 2.10 2.07
N VAL A 33 9.17 1.46 1.10
CA VAL A 33 8.90 2.06 -0.22
C VAL A 33 7.93 3.25 -0.09
N ALA A 34 6.92 3.17 0.78
CA ALA A 34 6.04 4.30 1.05
C ALA A 34 6.80 5.52 1.59
N VAL A 35 7.69 5.32 2.56
CA VAL A 35 8.54 6.41 3.09
C VAL A 35 9.44 6.98 2.00
N VAL A 36 10.14 6.13 1.25
CA VAL A 36 11.04 6.54 0.16
C VAL A 36 10.28 7.34 -0.89
N LEU A 37 9.09 6.88 -1.29
CA LEU A 37 8.24 7.56 -2.26
C LEU A 37 7.85 8.96 -1.78
N VAL A 38 7.41 9.11 -0.53
CA VAL A 38 7.04 10.43 0.04
C VAL A 38 8.24 11.37 0.13
N LEU A 39 9.40 10.86 0.51
CA LEU A 39 10.63 11.65 0.59
C LEU A 39 11.10 12.13 -0.79
N LEU A 40 11.04 11.27 -1.81
CA LEU A 40 11.39 11.64 -3.18
C LEU A 40 10.38 12.64 -3.77
N GLN A 41 9.08 12.46 -3.50
CA GLN A 41 8.05 13.41 -3.93
C GLN A 41 8.27 14.81 -3.33
N ARG A 42 8.80 14.90 -2.11
CA ARG A 42 9.10 16.20 -1.46
C ARG A 42 10.17 16.99 -2.19
N GLN A 43 11.16 16.33 -2.78
CA GLN A 43 12.27 17.02 -3.46
C GLN A 43 11.85 17.62 -4.81
N ARG A 44 10.69 17.25 -5.37
CA ARG A 44 10.14 17.72 -6.65
C ARG A 44 11.10 17.66 -7.85
N TRP A 45 12.17 16.86 -7.78
CA TRP A 45 13.16 16.72 -8.86
C TRP A 45 12.59 16.01 -10.09
N LEU A 46 11.71 15.04 -9.87
CA LEU A 46 11.04 14.27 -10.92
C LEU A 46 9.52 14.41 -10.78
N ALA A 47 8.80 14.26 -11.89
CA ALA A 47 7.35 14.14 -11.89
C ALA A 47 6.93 12.94 -11.03
N ALA A 48 5.85 13.10 -10.25
CA ALA A 48 5.36 12.08 -9.35
C ALA A 48 5.03 10.76 -10.07
N ASP A 49 4.52 10.84 -11.30
CA ASP A 49 4.21 9.68 -12.14
C ASP A 49 5.48 8.91 -12.54
N THR A 50 6.57 9.63 -12.84
CA THR A 50 7.87 9.02 -13.15
C THR A 50 8.44 8.31 -11.92
N LEU A 51 8.34 8.92 -10.74
CA LEU A 51 8.80 8.31 -9.49
C LEU A 51 8.02 7.03 -9.16
N LEU A 52 6.70 7.04 -9.33
CA LEU A 52 5.84 5.88 -9.11
C LEU A 52 6.22 4.72 -10.04
N GLY A 53 6.45 5.02 -11.33
CA GLY A 53 6.85 4.02 -12.33
C GLY A 53 8.24 3.43 -12.05
N ILE A 54 9.24 4.28 -11.79
CA ILE A 54 10.60 3.82 -11.47
C ILE A 54 10.57 2.90 -10.25
N LEU A 55 9.96 3.34 -9.14
CA LEU A 55 9.91 2.54 -7.92
C LEU A 55 9.18 1.22 -8.11
N ALA A 56 8.09 1.19 -8.89
CA ALA A 56 7.33 -0.03 -9.16
C ALA A 56 8.18 -1.05 -9.92
N HIS A 57 8.78 -0.64 -11.04
CA HIS A 57 9.59 -1.54 -11.88
C HIS A 57 10.90 -1.95 -11.21
N THR A 58 11.56 -1.04 -10.50
CA THR A 58 12.76 -1.37 -9.73
C THR A 58 12.44 -2.39 -8.64
N SER A 59 11.34 -2.20 -7.91
CA SER A 59 10.96 -3.14 -6.87
C SER A 59 10.58 -4.51 -7.43
N LEU A 60 9.83 -4.56 -8.53
CA LEU A 60 9.49 -5.82 -9.20
C LEU A 60 10.74 -6.55 -9.69
N SER A 61 11.64 -5.82 -10.37
CA SER A 61 12.90 -6.37 -10.90
C SER A 61 13.78 -6.90 -9.77
N LEU A 62 13.96 -6.14 -8.69
CA LEU A 62 14.70 -6.59 -7.51
C LEU A 62 14.06 -7.83 -6.88
N GLY A 63 12.72 -7.89 -6.82
CA GLY A 63 12.01 -9.06 -6.32
C GLY A 63 12.31 -10.30 -7.15
N LEU A 64 12.22 -10.20 -8.48
CA LEU A 64 12.50 -11.32 -9.39
C LEU A 64 13.98 -11.74 -9.37
N VAL A 65 14.90 -10.79 -9.26
CA VAL A 65 16.33 -11.08 -9.10
C VAL A 65 16.58 -11.82 -7.78
N THR A 66 15.97 -11.35 -6.69
CA THR A 66 16.08 -11.99 -5.36
C THR A 66 15.52 -13.42 -5.40
N LEU A 67 14.39 -13.61 -6.07
CA LEU A 67 13.81 -14.94 -6.32
C LEU A 67 14.76 -15.85 -7.10
N ALA A 68 15.45 -15.33 -8.13
CA ALA A 68 16.37 -16.13 -8.92
C ALA A 68 17.55 -16.70 -8.11
N PHE A 69 17.91 -16.06 -6.99
CA PHE A 69 18.91 -16.57 -6.04
C PHE A 69 18.37 -17.63 -5.07
N LEU A 70 17.05 -17.85 -5.01
CA LEU A 70 16.40 -18.86 -4.17
C LEU A 70 16.29 -20.19 -4.93
N GLU A 71 17.42 -20.89 -5.13
CA GLU A 71 17.45 -22.15 -5.90
C GLU A 71 16.73 -23.32 -5.20
N THR A 72 16.64 -23.31 -3.87
CA THR A 72 16.11 -24.41 -3.04
C THR A 72 14.66 -24.24 -2.60
N VAL A 73 14.07 -23.05 -2.76
CA VAL A 73 12.71 -22.75 -2.31
C VAL A 73 11.77 -22.70 -3.52
N ARG A 74 10.80 -23.61 -3.57
CA ARG A 74 9.71 -23.52 -4.56
C ARG A 74 8.73 -22.44 -4.10
N VAL A 75 8.91 -21.24 -4.62
CA VAL A 75 7.94 -20.16 -4.47
C VAL A 75 6.83 -20.35 -5.50
N ASP A 76 5.59 -20.52 -5.05
CA ASP A 76 4.43 -20.48 -5.93
C ASP A 76 4.03 -19.02 -6.23
N LEU A 77 4.62 -18.46 -7.29
CA LEU A 77 4.31 -17.09 -7.70
C LEU A 77 2.84 -16.91 -8.07
N ILE A 78 2.17 -17.94 -8.61
CA ILE A 78 0.77 -17.84 -9.01
C ILE A 78 -0.09 -17.60 -7.77
N SER A 79 0.17 -18.33 -6.69
CA SER A 79 -0.52 -18.13 -5.41
C SER A 79 -0.31 -16.71 -4.86
N TYR A 80 0.87 -16.11 -4.95
CA TYR A 80 1.09 -14.72 -4.51
C TYR A 80 0.46 -13.66 -5.44
N LEU A 81 0.38 -13.94 -6.74
CA LEU A 81 -0.20 -13.02 -7.72
C LEU A 81 -1.73 -12.96 -7.61
N PHE A 82 -2.39 -14.10 -7.42
CA PHE A 82 -3.86 -14.22 -7.37
C PHE A 82 -4.44 -14.35 -5.96
N GLY A 83 -3.60 -14.61 -4.95
CA GLY A 83 -4.03 -14.92 -3.60
C GLY A 83 -4.49 -16.38 -3.48
N ASP A 84 -4.52 -16.88 -2.24
CA ASP A 84 -5.10 -18.18 -1.91
C ASP A 84 -5.99 -18.03 -0.68
N ILE A 85 -7.30 -17.94 -0.92
CA ILE A 85 -8.31 -17.81 0.13
C ILE A 85 -8.37 -19.07 0.99
N LEU A 86 -8.05 -20.24 0.43
CA LEU A 86 -8.11 -21.51 1.15
C LEU A 86 -6.92 -21.70 2.10
N ALA A 87 -5.80 -21.02 1.83
CA ALA A 87 -4.61 -21.04 2.68
C ALA A 87 -4.68 -20.08 3.90
N ILE A 88 -5.81 -19.41 4.12
CA ILE A 88 -6.00 -18.45 5.21
C ILE A 88 -6.25 -19.17 6.53
N SER A 89 -5.41 -18.88 7.53
CA SER A 89 -5.57 -19.37 8.90
C SER A 89 -6.45 -18.46 9.76
N PRO A 90 -7.02 -18.95 10.88
CA PRO A 90 -7.75 -18.10 11.83
C PRO A 90 -6.92 -16.94 12.39
N THR A 91 -5.60 -17.12 12.53
CA THR A 91 -4.67 -16.06 12.94
C THR A 91 -4.57 -14.93 11.92
N ASP A 92 -4.63 -15.25 10.63
CA ASP A 92 -4.64 -14.25 9.57
C ASP A 92 -5.90 -13.40 9.61
N LEU A 93 -7.03 -14.00 9.99
CA LEU A 93 -8.30 -13.29 10.12
C LEU A 93 -8.20 -12.20 11.21
N TYR A 94 -7.53 -12.47 12.33
CA TYR A 94 -7.27 -11.46 13.35
C TYR A 94 -6.37 -10.33 12.85
N TRP A 95 -5.34 -10.64 12.05
CA TRP A 95 -4.50 -9.62 11.40
C TRP A 95 -5.30 -8.76 10.43
N ILE A 96 -6.20 -9.36 9.65
CA ILE A 96 -7.06 -8.65 8.71
C ILE A 96 -8.02 -7.73 9.46
N TRP A 97 -8.72 -8.23 10.48
CA TRP A 97 -9.62 -7.43 11.29
C TRP A 97 -8.90 -6.31 12.04
N GLY A 98 -7.75 -6.62 12.65
CA GLY A 98 -6.92 -5.63 13.33
C GLY A 98 -6.42 -4.54 12.39
N GLY A 99 -5.91 -4.94 11.21
CA GLY A 99 -5.47 -4.03 10.16
C GLY A 99 -6.60 -3.16 9.63
N ALA A 100 -7.79 -3.72 9.40
CA ALA A 100 -8.97 -2.98 8.95
C ALA A 100 -9.47 -1.98 9.99
N MET A 101 -9.58 -2.38 11.27
CA MET A 101 -9.96 -1.47 12.36
C MET A 101 -8.94 -0.35 12.54
N LEU A 102 -7.65 -0.67 12.52
CA LEU A 102 -6.58 0.32 12.58
C LEU A 102 -6.64 1.27 11.38
N ALA A 103 -6.91 0.73 10.19
CA ALA A 103 -7.03 1.53 8.98
C ALA A 103 -8.19 2.53 9.06
N LEU A 104 -9.37 2.05 9.47
CA LEU A 104 -10.56 2.87 9.65
C LEU A 104 -10.38 3.93 10.75
N ALA A 105 -9.82 3.55 11.90
CA ALA A 105 -9.57 4.47 13.00
C ALA A 105 -8.59 5.60 12.60
N ALA A 106 -7.49 5.24 11.95
CA ALA A 106 -6.53 6.21 11.45
C ALA A 106 -7.13 7.09 10.34
N LEU A 107 -7.98 6.54 9.46
CA LEU A 107 -8.68 7.32 8.44
C LEU A 107 -9.62 8.36 9.05
N VAL A 108 -10.41 7.98 10.06
CA VAL A 108 -11.28 8.91 10.80
C VAL A 108 -10.46 10.01 11.47
N TRP A 109 -9.31 9.68 12.04
CA TRP A 109 -8.42 10.66 12.67
C TRP A 109 -7.75 11.61 11.66
N LEU A 110 -7.34 11.10 10.50
CA LEU A 110 -6.73 11.88 9.41
C LEU A 110 -7.73 12.60 8.50
N TRP A 111 -9.03 12.38 8.68
CA TRP A 111 -10.06 12.83 7.73
C TRP A 111 -10.02 14.34 7.46
N ARG A 112 -10.03 15.15 8.52
CA ARG A 112 -9.99 16.62 8.43
C ARG A 112 -8.74 17.15 7.72
N PRO A 113 -7.52 16.79 8.15
CA PRO A 113 -6.31 17.28 7.48
C PRO A 113 -6.16 16.74 6.06
N LEU A 114 -6.65 15.54 5.75
CA LEU A 114 -6.67 15.01 4.37
C LEU A 114 -7.58 15.84 3.47
N LEU A 115 -8.78 16.19 3.93
CA LEU A 115 -9.69 17.05 3.17
C LEU A 115 -9.09 18.44 2.94
N ALA A 116 -8.53 19.07 3.99
CA ALA A 116 -7.89 20.37 3.87
C ALA A 116 -6.74 20.36 2.84
N ALA A 117 -5.86 19.36 2.93
CA ALA A 117 -4.74 19.20 2.01
C ALA A 117 -5.20 18.91 0.56
N THR A 118 -6.33 18.24 0.38
CA THR A 118 -6.88 17.92 -0.96
C THR A 118 -7.55 19.12 -1.61
N VAL A 119 -8.18 20.00 -0.83
CA VAL A 119 -8.86 21.21 -1.36
C VAL A 119 -7.86 22.28 -1.76
N HIS A 120 -6.94 22.65 -0.86
CA HIS A 120 -5.87 23.62 -1.13
C HIS A 120 -4.66 23.31 -0.25
N GLU A 121 -3.63 22.73 -0.85
CA GLU A 121 -2.42 22.32 -0.13
C GLU A 121 -1.69 23.52 0.51
N GLU A 122 -1.55 24.64 -0.21
CA GLU A 122 -0.87 25.84 0.30
C GLU A 122 -1.66 26.50 1.43
N LEU A 123 -2.99 26.60 1.31
CA LEU A 123 -3.84 27.15 2.36
C LEU A 123 -3.80 26.29 3.62
N ALA A 124 -3.85 24.97 3.47
CA ALA A 124 -3.75 24.04 4.59
C ALA A 124 -2.41 24.18 5.33
N GLN A 125 -1.30 24.39 4.60
CA GLN A 125 0.00 24.66 5.21
C GLN A 125 0.01 25.98 5.99
N VAL A 126 -0.63 27.03 5.44
CA VAL A 126 -0.78 28.34 6.13
C VAL A 126 -1.65 28.22 7.38
N GLU A 127 -2.69 27.38 7.35
CA GLU A 127 -3.55 27.08 8.50
C GLU A 127 -2.88 26.15 9.55
N GLY A 128 -1.62 25.78 9.35
CA GLY A 128 -0.82 24.99 10.30
C GLY A 128 -1.01 23.47 10.17
N VAL A 129 -1.65 22.98 9.11
CA VAL A 129 -1.75 21.54 8.83
C VAL A 129 -0.38 21.01 8.37
N PRO A 130 0.20 19.99 9.04
CA PRO A 130 1.46 19.40 8.61
C PRO A 130 1.23 18.47 7.40
N VAL A 131 0.98 19.04 6.22
CA VAL A 131 0.62 18.32 4.98
C VAL A 131 1.55 17.15 4.69
N PHE A 132 2.87 17.35 4.88
CA PHE A 132 3.85 16.28 4.67
C PHE A 132 3.61 15.07 5.59
N ALA A 133 3.39 15.32 6.88
CA ALA A 133 3.14 14.26 7.86
C ALA A 133 1.81 13.55 7.58
N VAL A 134 0.78 14.31 7.18
CA VAL A 134 -0.54 13.76 6.82
C VAL A 134 -0.43 12.87 5.57
N ARG A 135 0.26 13.33 4.53
CA ARG A 135 0.51 12.55 3.30
C ARG A 135 1.33 11.30 3.60
N LEU A 136 2.35 11.41 4.45
CA LEU A 136 3.15 10.26 4.89
C LEU A 136 2.29 9.25 5.63
N ALA A 137 1.56 9.68 6.65
CA ALA A 137 0.68 8.82 7.43
C ALA A 137 -0.37 8.13 6.55
N PHE A 138 -0.94 8.83 5.57
CA PHE A 138 -1.87 8.23 4.61
C PHE A 138 -1.19 7.21 3.68
N MET A 139 0.02 7.47 3.18
CA MET A 139 0.75 6.48 2.39
C MET A 139 1.14 5.24 3.20
N LEU A 140 1.53 5.41 4.46
CA LEU A 140 1.80 4.28 5.36
C LEU A 140 0.54 3.47 5.64
N LEU A 141 -0.60 4.15 5.82
CA LEU A 141 -1.90 3.51 5.97
C LEU A 141 -2.23 2.62 4.76
N ILE A 142 -2.10 3.16 3.56
CA ILE A 142 -2.31 2.40 2.31
C ILE A 142 -1.33 1.22 2.24
N ALA A 143 -0.06 1.42 2.60
CA ALA A 143 0.93 0.35 2.60
C ALA A 143 0.56 -0.81 3.53
N ILE A 144 0.03 -0.51 4.72
CA ILE A 144 -0.46 -1.52 5.67
C ILE A 144 -1.68 -2.25 5.11
N VAL A 145 -2.65 -1.51 4.57
CA VAL A 145 -3.85 -2.10 3.96
C VAL A 145 -3.48 -3.05 2.82
N ILE A 146 -2.54 -2.64 1.95
CA ILE A 146 -2.05 -3.48 0.85
C ILE A 146 -1.34 -4.72 1.39
N ALA A 147 -0.46 -4.56 2.38
CA ALA A 147 0.29 -5.68 2.96
C ALA A 147 -0.64 -6.77 3.53
N VAL A 148 -1.68 -6.34 4.26
CA VAL A 148 -2.68 -7.24 4.87
C VAL A 148 -3.60 -7.85 3.82
N ALA A 149 -4.05 -7.07 2.83
CA ALA A 149 -4.95 -7.54 1.78
C ALA A 149 -4.28 -8.52 0.80
N MET A 150 -2.95 -8.42 0.62
CA MET A 150 -2.22 -9.19 -0.38
C MET A 150 -2.32 -10.70 -0.19
N LYS A 151 -2.32 -11.18 1.06
CA LYS A 151 -2.41 -12.63 1.32
C LYS A 151 -3.75 -13.22 0.85
N VAL A 152 -4.82 -12.43 0.93
CA VAL A 152 -6.19 -12.86 0.59
C VAL A 152 -6.51 -12.61 -0.88
N ALA A 153 -6.23 -11.39 -1.36
CA ALA A 153 -6.62 -10.95 -2.69
C ALA A 153 -5.53 -11.17 -3.75
N GLY A 154 -4.27 -11.33 -3.36
CA GLY A 154 -3.14 -11.38 -4.28
C GLY A 154 -2.74 -10.01 -4.84
N ILE A 155 -1.51 -9.94 -5.34
CA ILE A 155 -0.89 -8.71 -5.85
C ILE A 155 -1.70 -8.09 -7.00
N LEU A 156 -2.23 -8.91 -7.91
CA LEU A 156 -2.93 -8.44 -9.11
C LEU A 156 -4.29 -7.81 -8.79
N LEU A 157 -5.02 -8.38 -7.83
CA LEU A 157 -6.38 -7.89 -7.51
C LEU A 157 -6.36 -6.67 -6.60
N ILE A 158 -5.29 -6.43 -5.83
CA ILE A 158 -5.19 -5.27 -4.93
C ILE A 158 -5.40 -3.95 -5.66
N THR A 159 -4.75 -3.76 -6.81
CA THR A 159 -4.88 -2.51 -7.57
C THR A 159 -6.30 -2.30 -8.03
N SER A 160 -6.95 -3.37 -8.49
CA SER A 160 -8.37 -3.37 -8.88
C SER A 160 -9.28 -3.07 -7.68
N LEU A 161 -9.05 -3.70 -6.53
CA LEU A 161 -9.80 -3.49 -5.28
C LEU A 161 -9.64 -2.08 -4.72
N LEU A 162 -8.53 -1.38 -4.99
CA LEU A 162 -8.36 0.00 -4.57
C LEU A 162 -8.98 1.00 -5.55
N ILE A 163 -9.02 0.69 -6.85
CA ILE A 163 -9.45 1.61 -7.90
C ILE A 163 -10.95 1.47 -8.19
N ILE A 164 -11.45 0.25 -8.38
CA ILE A 164 -12.83 -0.01 -8.83
C ILE A 164 -13.87 0.51 -7.83
N PRO A 165 -13.78 0.24 -6.51
CA PRO A 165 -14.76 0.75 -5.55
C PRO A 165 -14.77 2.27 -5.49
N ALA A 166 -13.60 2.90 -5.44
CA ALA A 166 -13.48 4.35 -5.44
C ALA A 166 -14.07 4.98 -6.72
N ALA A 167 -13.80 4.37 -7.88
CA ALA A 167 -14.35 4.82 -9.17
C ALA A 167 -15.87 4.62 -9.26
N ALA A 168 -16.38 3.51 -8.73
CA ALA A 168 -17.81 3.23 -8.67
C ALA A 168 -18.53 4.21 -7.74
N ALA A 169 -18.03 4.40 -6.51
CA ALA A 169 -18.58 5.30 -5.51
C ALA A 169 -18.63 6.75 -6.01
N ARG A 170 -17.62 7.19 -6.78
CA ARG A 170 -17.55 8.54 -7.35
C ARG A 170 -18.79 8.93 -8.18
N ARG A 171 -19.44 7.99 -8.84
CA ARG A 171 -20.66 8.27 -9.63
C ARG A 171 -21.90 8.50 -8.75
N PHE A 172 -21.94 7.90 -7.57
CA PHE A 172 -23.09 7.95 -6.66
C PHE A 172 -22.93 9.00 -5.56
N ALA A 173 -21.68 9.37 -5.24
CA ALA A 173 -21.37 10.33 -4.20
C ALA A 173 -21.57 11.78 -4.65
N ARG A 174 -22.12 12.60 -3.74
CA ARG A 174 -22.28 14.06 -3.92
C ARG A 174 -21.32 14.87 -3.05
N SER A 175 -20.65 14.22 -2.09
CA SER A 175 -19.63 14.83 -1.24
C SER A 175 -18.52 13.81 -0.95
N PRO A 176 -17.30 14.25 -0.54
CA PRO A 176 -16.22 13.35 -0.16
C PRO A 176 -16.59 12.40 0.99
N GLU A 177 -17.39 12.86 1.95
CA GLU A 177 -17.88 12.04 3.07
C GLU A 177 -18.86 10.98 2.57
N GLY A 178 -19.77 11.35 1.67
CA GLY A 178 -20.67 10.41 1.03
C GLY A 178 -19.94 9.39 0.17
N MET A 179 -18.79 9.75 -0.41
CA MET A 179 -17.95 8.84 -1.19
C MET A 179 -17.20 7.82 -0.32
N ALA A 180 -16.80 8.20 0.90
CA ALA A 180 -16.12 7.28 1.82
C ALA A 180 -17.08 6.37 2.60
N ALA A 181 -18.36 6.71 2.69
CA ALA A 181 -19.38 5.90 3.34
C ALA A 181 -20.05 4.85 2.43
N LEU A 182 -19.85 4.95 1.11
CA LEU A 182 -20.35 4.03 0.09
C LEU A 182 -19.35 2.91 -0.20
#